data_AF-A0A9E0MJB3-F1
#
_entry.id   AF-A0A9E0MJB3-F1
#
_cell.length_a   1.000
_cell.length_b   1.000
_cell.length_c   1.000
_cell.angle_alpha   90.00
_cell.angle_beta   90.00
_cell.angle_gamma   90.00
#
_symmetry.space_group_name_H-M   'P 1'
#
loop_
_entity.id
_entity.type
_entity.pdbx_description
1 polymer ?
#
loop_
_entity_poly.entity_id
_entity_poly.type
_entity_poly.pdbx_seq_one_letter_code
_entity_poly.pdbx_strand_id
1 'polypeptide(L)'
;MDDLQGATAATYPSTTAGALTVGALLAGSDGASYQLTHVVTFATPSGAHTGYRWLRDGVPMCAHDHLALPIPGEVFRNGLPAGGQATRITWSCSEYRVDGTKDTAQLDRNGTAAKAITWGFAPYGSFTSLGGLAVTGRELHTVATRVGRADYCHAGVAHTIDGTAVALKDLVLGNAVPEATGPVETSPADVATPVDPTGLYLEAVWPRPSPTLGELDAARPLCLSKLRWSTLPPGHRCGGTLLDPRLAGPAGTARYCEDLATSAGGAYEDLAALGAVVVNASRWNDLGLRIWKAGGDHYTTTRGNHNGAAGADVQPAAMYTYQQFLGTIVTSTGRDTWVAAYGAAAGTFVALHSYRKLSGANQGERLTTTGNPPAGYGDKVLEGYLWSTPPSQLILDDLGVEVAPLYRHQRALPFDFKTTTDAIVTGYPNRVTLGYLLTPRTW
;
A
#
# COMPACT_ATOMS: atom_id res chain seq x y z
N MET A 1 9.29 -21.88 -0.53
CA MET A 1 8.12 -22.67 -0.06
C MET A 1 8.47 -24.09 -0.40
N ASP A 2 8.79 -24.85 0.63
CA ASP A 2 9.30 -26.20 0.50
C ASP A 2 8.33 -27.16 1.20
N ASP A 3 8.36 -28.43 0.81
CA ASP A 3 7.27 -29.39 0.99
C ASP A 3 7.68 -30.51 1.97
N LEU A 4 6.75 -31.00 2.81
CA LEU A 4 7.00 -31.95 3.90
C LEU A 4 5.98 -33.09 3.84
N GLN A 5 6.44 -34.35 3.82
CA GLN A 5 5.60 -35.54 4.02
C GLN A 5 6.17 -36.42 5.13
N GLY A 6 5.31 -36.82 6.07
CA GLY A 6 5.67 -37.83 7.09
C GLY A 6 4.97 -37.71 8.45
N ALA A 7 4.29 -36.60 8.74
CA ALA A 7 3.39 -36.54 9.89
C ALA A 7 2.04 -37.15 9.48
N THR A 8 1.70 -38.31 10.03
CA THR A 8 0.32 -38.84 9.98
C THR A 8 -0.64 -37.72 10.37
N ALA A 9 -1.76 -37.62 9.65
CA ALA A 9 -2.78 -36.59 9.79
C ALA A 9 -3.22 -36.37 11.25
N ALA A 10 -2.47 -35.56 11.98
CA ALA A 10 -2.93 -34.95 13.19
C ALA A 10 -3.81 -33.79 12.72
N THR A 11 -5.11 -33.93 12.97
CA THR A 11 -6.03 -32.81 12.97
C THR A 11 -5.43 -31.75 13.88
N TYR A 12 -4.82 -30.71 13.31
CA TYR A 12 -4.21 -29.61 14.08
C TYR A 12 -5.34 -28.89 14.81
N PRO A 13 -5.51 -29.04 16.13
CA PRO A 13 -6.53 -28.30 16.85
C PRO A 13 -6.04 -26.86 16.95
N SER A 14 -6.86 -25.92 16.50
CA SER A 14 -6.59 -24.48 16.49
C SER A 14 -6.45 -23.84 17.88
N THR A 15 -6.34 -24.63 18.95
CA THR A 15 -6.47 -24.15 20.34
C THR A 15 -5.41 -24.69 21.30
N THR A 16 -4.44 -25.50 20.87
CA THR A 16 -3.30 -25.84 21.75
C THR A 16 -2.09 -26.21 20.92
N ALA A 17 -0.98 -25.49 21.11
CA ALA A 17 0.33 -25.87 20.59
C ALA A 17 0.73 -27.22 21.20
N GLY A 18 0.31 -28.31 20.56
CA GLY A 18 0.68 -29.66 20.93
C GLY A 18 2.17 -29.88 20.70
N ALA A 19 2.93 -29.88 21.78
CA ALA A 19 4.22 -30.53 22.00
C ALA A 19 5.06 -30.86 20.74
N LEU A 20 5.59 -29.84 20.07
CA LEU A 20 6.74 -30.02 19.19
C LEU A 20 8.00 -30.01 20.06
N THR A 21 8.62 -31.17 20.21
CA THR A 21 9.85 -31.32 21.01
C THR A 21 11.03 -30.74 20.23
N VAL A 22 11.85 -29.90 20.87
CA VAL A 22 13.16 -29.50 20.34
C VAL A 22 13.95 -30.77 20.01
N GLY A 23 14.53 -30.82 18.81
CA GLY A 23 15.22 -31.99 18.26
C GLY A 23 14.38 -32.84 17.32
N ALA A 24 13.10 -32.52 17.10
CA ALA A 24 12.29 -33.19 16.08
C ALA A 24 12.90 -32.97 14.68
N LEU A 25 13.18 -34.07 13.99
CA LEU A 25 13.62 -34.10 12.59
C LEU A 25 12.43 -34.54 11.72
N LEU A 26 12.04 -33.73 10.75
CA LEU A 26 11.00 -34.02 9.78
C LEU A 26 11.62 -34.15 8.39
N ALA A 27 11.21 -35.15 7.61
CA ALA A 27 11.66 -35.33 6.25
C ALA A 27 10.78 -34.52 5.27
N GLY A 28 11.45 -33.75 4.42
CA GLY A 28 10.87 -33.03 3.30
C GLY A 28 10.51 -33.97 2.16
N SER A 29 9.44 -33.67 1.44
CA SER A 29 9.15 -34.34 0.16
C SER A 29 10.10 -33.90 -0.96
N ASP A 30 10.85 -32.82 -0.74
CA ASP A 30 11.98 -32.37 -1.55
C ASP A 30 13.31 -33.07 -1.18
N GLY A 31 13.29 -33.98 -0.21
CA GLY A 31 14.48 -34.66 0.31
C GLY A 31 15.27 -33.86 1.35
N ALA A 32 14.82 -32.65 1.71
CA ALA A 32 15.44 -31.84 2.75
C ALA A 32 15.08 -32.36 4.14
N SER A 33 15.94 -32.10 5.12
CA SER A 33 15.70 -32.38 6.54
C SER A 33 15.28 -31.11 7.27
N TYR A 34 14.18 -31.15 8.01
CA TYR A 34 13.68 -30.03 8.78
C TYR A 34 13.90 -30.32 10.25
N GLN A 35 14.59 -29.43 10.96
CA GLN A 35 14.89 -29.62 12.36
C GLN A 35 14.35 -28.45 13.18
N LEU A 36 13.51 -28.76 14.17
CA LEU A 36 13.17 -27.79 15.20
C LEU A 36 14.29 -27.76 16.24
N THR A 37 15.00 -26.65 16.36
CA THR A 37 16.17 -26.55 17.26
C THR A 37 15.97 -25.61 18.44
N HIS A 38 14.96 -24.75 18.41
CA HIS A 38 14.70 -23.84 19.51
C HIS A 38 13.21 -23.47 19.56
N VAL A 39 12.69 -23.30 20.77
CA VAL A 39 11.33 -22.83 21.03
C VAL A 39 11.45 -21.61 21.93
N VAL A 40 10.96 -20.46 21.46
CA VAL A 40 10.96 -19.21 22.23
C VAL A 40 9.52 -18.80 22.44
N THR A 41 9.14 -18.64 23.71
CA THR A 41 7.90 -17.94 24.04
C THR A 41 8.23 -16.46 24.17
N PHE A 42 7.59 -15.64 23.35
CA PHE A 42 7.73 -14.18 23.37
C PHE A 42 6.36 -13.55 23.61
N ALA A 43 6.35 -12.44 24.34
CA ALA A 43 5.13 -11.68 24.56
C ALA A 43 4.96 -10.67 23.43
N THR A 44 3.78 -10.66 22.81
CA THR A 44 3.31 -9.51 22.03
C THR A 44 2.15 -8.86 22.80
N PRO A 45 1.67 -7.69 22.36
CA PRO A 45 0.49 -7.09 22.95
C PRO A 45 -0.76 -7.98 22.94
N SER A 46 -0.86 -8.95 22.01
CA SER A 46 -1.99 -9.89 21.92
C SER A 46 -1.83 -11.16 22.76
N GLY A 47 -0.72 -11.30 23.51
CA GLY A 47 -0.48 -12.41 24.41
C GLY A 47 0.90 -13.04 24.23
N ALA A 48 1.11 -14.18 24.89
CA ALA A 48 2.31 -14.99 24.72
C ALA A 48 2.20 -15.84 23.46
N HIS A 49 3.22 -15.78 22.60
CA HIS A 49 3.31 -16.52 21.35
C HIS A 49 4.55 -17.39 21.37
N THR A 50 4.48 -18.54 20.70
CA THR A 50 5.61 -19.46 20.60
C THR A 50 6.18 -19.40 19.18
N GLY A 51 7.41 -18.93 19.07
CA GLY A 51 8.20 -18.96 17.83
C GLY A 51 9.22 -20.09 17.86
N TYR A 52 9.64 -20.49 16.67
CA TYR A 52 10.44 -21.69 16.50
C TYR A 52 11.67 -21.39 15.66
N ARG A 53 12.85 -21.91 16.05
CA ARG A 53 14.01 -21.96 15.15
C ARG A 53 13.92 -23.24 14.33
N TRP A 54 13.47 -23.10 13.09
CA TRP A 54 13.50 -24.18 12.13
C TRP A 54 14.77 -24.12 11.29
N LEU A 55 15.42 -25.27 11.14
CA LEU A 55 16.52 -25.47 10.20
C LEU A 55 16.00 -26.31 9.02
N ARG A 56 16.41 -25.98 7.80
CA ARG A 56 16.34 -26.83 6.61
C ARG A 56 17.77 -27.24 6.26
N ASP A 57 18.07 -28.53 6.32
CA ASP A 57 19.40 -29.08 6.10
C ASP A 57 20.48 -28.41 6.97
N GLY A 58 20.13 -28.15 8.22
CA GLY A 58 21.01 -27.47 9.18
C GLY A 58 21.11 -25.94 8.99
N VAL A 59 20.46 -25.37 7.96
CA VAL A 59 20.45 -23.93 7.68
C VAL A 59 19.20 -23.29 8.26
N PRO A 60 19.29 -22.20 9.04
CA PRO A 60 18.12 -21.47 9.52
C PRO A 60 17.18 -21.08 8.38
N MET A 61 15.90 -21.41 8.53
CA MET A 61 14.86 -21.09 7.54
C MET A 61 14.54 -19.60 7.49
N CYS A 62 14.96 -18.85 8.52
CA CYS A 62 14.91 -17.40 8.58
C CYS A 62 16.34 -16.86 8.77
N ALA A 63 16.68 -15.83 7.99
CA ALA A 63 17.97 -15.16 8.09
C ALA A 63 18.16 -14.52 9.48
N HIS A 64 19.40 -14.20 9.82
CA HIS A 64 19.75 -13.44 11.03
C HIS A 64 19.17 -13.99 12.35
N ASP A 65 18.96 -15.31 12.46
CA ASP A 65 18.37 -15.96 13.64
C ASP A 65 16.96 -15.48 14.02
N HIS A 66 16.18 -15.03 13.04
CA HIS A 66 14.76 -14.74 13.26
C HIS A 66 13.95 -16.03 13.52
N LEU A 67 12.90 -15.93 14.34
CA LEU A 67 11.99 -17.04 14.59
C LEU A 67 11.09 -17.28 13.37
N ALA A 68 10.90 -18.55 13.00
CA ALA A 68 9.88 -18.96 12.05
C ALA A 68 8.56 -19.22 12.80
N LEU A 69 7.51 -18.54 12.36
CA LEU A 69 6.15 -18.70 12.87
C LEU A 69 5.37 -19.57 11.88
N PRO A 70 4.89 -20.76 12.28
CA PRO A 70 4.04 -21.56 11.43
C PRO A 70 2.72 -20.83 11.19
N ILE A 71 2.33 -20.73 9.92
CA ILE A 71 1.03 -20.23 9.48
C ILE A 71 0.13 -21.44 9.27
N PRO A 72 -0.96 -21.60 10.04
CA PRO A 72 -1.94 -22.66 9.83
C PRO A 72 -2.64 -22.51 8.47
N GLY A 73 -2.62 -23.57 7.67
CA GLY A 73 -3.39 -23.66 6.41
C GLY A 73 -2.56 -24.18 5.22
N GLU A 74 -3.24 -24.84 4.29
CA GLU A 74 -2.67 -25.27 3.01
C GLU A 74 -2.51 -24.04 2.09
N VAL A 75 -1.32 -23.82 1.53
CA VAL A 75 -1.12 -22.87 0.42
C VAL A 75 -0.99 -23.68 -0.86
N PHE A 76 -1.95 -23.54 -1.78
CA PHE A 76 -1.85 -24.09 -3.12
C PHE A 76 -0.84 -23.31 -3.96
N ARG A 77 -0.08 -24.02 -4.80
CA ARG A 77 0.73 -23.41 -5.86
C ARG A 77 -0.03 -23.67 -7.16
N ASN A 78 -0.32 -22.63 -7.94
CA ASN A 78 -0.82 -22.73 -9.31
C ASN A 78 -2.21 -23.40 -9.52
N GLY A 79 -3.17 -23.20 -8.62
CA GLY A 79 -4.59 -23.48 -8.93
C GLY A 79 -4.97 -24.92 -9.32
N LEU A 80 -4.18 -25.93 -8.93
CA LEU A 80 -4.52 -27.34 -9.21
C LEU A 80 -5.34 -27.94 -8.05
N PRO A 81 -6.56 -28.45 -8.31
CA PRO A 81 -7.33 -29.18 -7.31
C PRO A 81 -6.95 -30.66 -7.25
N ALA A 82 -7.06 -31.22 -6.04
CA ALA A 82 -7.30 -32.63 -5.74
C ALA A 82 -6.31 -33.66 -6.33
N GLY A 83 -5.27 -34.02 -5.56
CA GLY A 83 -4.47 -35.19 -5.92
C GLY A 83 -3.33 -35.65 -5.00
N GLY A 84 -2.97 -34.94 -3.93
CA GLY A 84 -1.88 -35.40 -3.06
C GLY A 84 -1.96 -34.82 -1.65
N GLN A 85 -2.12 -35.69 -0.66
CA GLN A 85 -2.14 -35.40 0.77
C GLN A 85 -0.74 -35.00 1.28
N ALA A 86 -0.20 -33.87 0.85
CA ALA A 86 0.97 -33.27 1.50
C ALA A 86 0.49 -32.10 2.34
N THR A 87 0.47 -32.26 3.66
CA THR A 87 0.32 -31.15 4.61
C THR A 87 1.51 -30.22 4.46
N ARG A 88 1.29 -29.04 3.88
CA ARG A 88 2.33 -28.01 3.71
C ARG A 88 2.46 -27.21 5.01
N ILE A 89 3.67 -27.11 5.54
CA ILE A 89 3.96 -26.12 6.60
C ILE A 89 4.28 -24.81 5.89
N THR A 90 3.41 -23.83 6.01
CA THR A 90 3.75 -22.44 5.65
C THR A 90 4.33 -21.77 6.88
N TRP A 91 5.38 -20.97 6.73
CA TRP A 91 5.94 -20.20 7.84
C TRP A 91 6.23 -18.76 7.42
N SER A 92 6.31 -17.87 8.39
CA SER A 92 6.80 -16.50 8.21
C SER A 92 7.92 -16.21 9.20
N CYS A 93 8.93 -15.45 8.76
CA CYS A 93 10.01 -15.02 9.62
C CYS A 93 9.59 -13.81 10.45
N SER A 94 9.53 -13.99 11.77
CA SER A 94 9.16 -12.96 12.73
C SER A 94 10.27 -11.92 12.91
N GLU A 95 9.91 -10.73 13.36
CA GLU A 95 10.88 -9.71 13.77
C GLU A 95 11.66 -10.06 15.05
N TYR A 96 11.24 -11.09 15.77
CA TYR A 96 11.90 -11.58 16.98
C TYR A 96 13.01 -12.56 16.62
N ARG A 97 14.15 -12.42 17.30
CA ARG A 97 15.30 -13.33 17.22
C ARG A 97 15.12 -14.49 18.19
N VAL A 98 15.94 -15.54 18.04
CA VAL A 98 15.97 -16.70 18.94
C VAL A 98 16.29 -16.39 20.41
N ASP A 99 16.84 -15.21 20.68
CA ASP A 99 17.09 -14.71 22.04
C ASP A 99 15.93 -13.89 22.61
N GLY A 100 14.81 -13.77 21.87
CA GLY A 100 13.63 -13.01 22.27
C GLY A 100 13.74 -11.50 22.03
N THR A 101 14.86 -11.00 21.51
CA THR A 101 15.03 -9.59 21.17
C THR A 101 14.37 -9.27 19.84
N LYS A 102 13.95 -8.01 19.69
CA LYS A 102 13.41 -7.44 18.45
C LYS A 102 14.44 -6.47 17.89
N ASP A 103 14.76 -6.57 16.60
CA ASP A 103 15.59 -5.58 15.95
C ASP A 103 14.84 -4.24 15.89
N THR A 104 15.38 -3.21 16.55
CA THR A 104 14.76 -1.88 16.61
C THR A 104 14.82 -1.14 15.27
N ALA A 105 15.54 -1.68 14.28
CA ALA A 105 15.90 -1.00 13.05
C ALA A 105 15.50 -1.73 11.76
N GLN A 106 14.85 -2.91 11.83
CA GLN A 106 14.46 -3.65 10.62
C GLN A 106 12.95 -3.88 10.49
N LEU A 107 12.28 -2.94 9.83
CA LEU A 107 10.91 -3.10 9.32
C LEU A 107 10.88 -3.51 7.83
N ASP A 108 12.07 -3.69 7.24
CA ASP A 108 12.35 -3.61 5.80
C ASP A 108 12.59 -4.98 5.14
N ARG A 109 12.56 -6.10 5.89
CA ARG A 109 12.80 -7.45 5.31
C ARG A 109 11.94 -8.59 5.83
N ASN A 110 10.93 -8.30 6.66
CA ASN A 110 10.02 -9.33 7.17
C ASN A 110 8.77 -9.42 6.29
N GLY A 111 8.47 -10.62 5.79
CA GLY A 111 7.28 -10.85 4.98
C GLY A 111 6.01 -10.42 5.72
N THR A 112 5.05 -9.83 5.01
CA THR A 112 3.86 -9.19 5.60
C THR A 112 3.06 -10.09 6.54
N ALA A 113 3.11 -11.41 6.35
CA ALA A 113 2.50 -12.39 7.25
C ALA A 113 3.07 -12.35 8.67
N ALA A 114 4.39 -12.28 8.83
CA ALA A 114 5.00 -12.16 10.15
C ALA A 114 4.61 -10.84 10.82
N LYS A 115 4.61 -9.76 10.04
CA LYS A 115 4.20 -8.43 10.50
C LYS A 115 2.74 -8.41 10.97
N ALA A 116 1.85 -9.14 10.31
CA ALA A 116 0.46 -9.27 10.76
C ALA A 116 0.36 -9.90 12.16
N ILE A 117 1.19 -10.90 12.49
CA ILE A 117 1.22 -11.50 13.82
C ILE A 117 1.73 -10.50 14.86
N THR A 118 2.75 -9.70 14.51
CA THR A 118 3.33 -8.71 15.44
C THR A 118 2.38 -7.54 15.69
N TRP A 119 1.54 -7.22 14.70
CA TRP A 119 0.38 -6.34 14.85
C TRP A 119 -0.74 -6.95 15.69
N GLY A 120 -0.65 -8.22 16.08
CA GLY A 120 -1.64 -8.94 16.88
C GLY A 120 -2.71 -9.68 16.07
N PHE A 121 -2.68 -9.60 14.73
CA PHE A 121 -3.55 -10.37 13.84
C PHE A 121 -3.00 -11.78 13.61
N ALA A 122 -2.99 -12.58 14.67
CA ALA A 122 -2.52 -13.96 14.60
C ALA A 122 -3.55 -14.87 13.89
N PRO A 123 -3.11 -15.94 13.19
CA PRO A 123 -4.01 -16.81 12.41
C PRO A 123 -4.86 -17.77 13.24
N TYR A 124 -4.90 -17.61 14.57
CA TYR A 124 -5.65 -18.43 15.51
C TYR A 124 -6.65 -17.59 16.31
N GLY A 125 -7.61 -18.29 16.92
CA GLY A 125 -8.69 -17.66 17.67
C GLY A 125 -9.98 -17.53 16.88
N SER A 126 -11.02 -17.17 17.61
CA SER A 126 -12.36 -16.91 17.09
C SER A 126 -12.84 -15.62 17.72
N PHE A 127 -13.35 -14.75 16.87
CA PHE A 127 -13.66 -13.38 17.21
C PHE A 127 -15.04 -12.99 16.67
N THR A 128 -15.51 -11.81 17.04
CA THR A 128 -16.77 -11.24 16.54
C THR A 128 -16.51 -9.82 16.09
N SER A 129 -16.84 -9.47 14.84
CA SER A 129 -16.73 -8.08 14.38
C SER A 129 -17.66 -7.17 15.18
N LEU A 130 -17.39 -5.86 15.20
CA LEU A 130 -18.29 -4.87 15.78
C LEU A 130 -19.70 -4.91 15.14
N GLY A 131 -19.80 -5.36 13.88
CA GLY A 131 -21.06 -5.63 13.19
C GLY A 131 -21.72 -6.99 13.53
N GLY A 132 -21.19 -7.74 14.49
CA GLY A 132 -21.76 -9.01 14.96
C GLY A 132 -21.41 -10.25 14.12
N LEU A 133 -20.48 -10.16 13.17
CA LEU A 133 -20.08 -11.29 12.33
C LEU A 133 -19.03 -12.14 13.03
N ALA A 134 -19.18 -13.47 13.01
CA ALA A 134 -18.12 -14.38 13.48
C ALA A 134 -16.91 -14.32 12.54
N VAL A 135 -15.72 -13.99 13.05
CA VAL A 135 -14.48 -13.87 12.27
C VAL A 135 -13.42 -14.80 12.88
N THR A 136 -12.79 -15.63 12.05
CA THR A 136 -11.69 -16.50 12.48
C THR A 136 -10.35 -15.74 12.47
N GLY A 137 -9.39 -16.16 13.31
CA GLY A 137 -8.04 -15.59 13.25
C GLY A 137 -7.38 -15.75 11.88
N ARG A 138 -7.65 -16.85 11.16
CA ARG A 138 -7.15 -17.06 9.79
C ARG A 138 -7.66 -15.99 8.82
N GLU A 139 -8.96 -15.70 8.86
CA GLU A 139 -9.58 -14.65 8.05
C GLU A 139 -8.97 -13.27 8.36
N LEU A 140 -8.85 -12.95 9.64
CA LEU A 140 -8.33 -11.66 10.08
C LEU A 140 -6.83 -11.49 9.77
N HIS A 141 -6.03 -12.54 9.96
CA HIS A 141 -4.63 -12.59 9.56
C HIS A 141 -4.49 -12.37 8.04
N THR A 142 -5.34 -13.03 7.24
CA THR A 142 -5.35 -12.85 5.79
C THR A 142 -5.61 -11.40 5.41
N VAL A 143 -6.58 -10.75 6.05
CA VAL A 143 -6.87 -9.32 5.84
C VAL A 143 -5.65 -8.47 6.20
N ALA A 144 -5.07 -8.68 7.38
CA ALA A 144 -3.89 -7.91 7.83
C ALA A 144 -2.68 -8.09 6.90
N THR A 145 -2.44 -9.29 6.36
CA THR A 145 -1.38 -9.50 5.37
C THR A 145 -1.61 -8.71 4.07
N ARG A 146 -2.87 -8.55 3.65
CA ARG A 146 -3.21 -7.75 2.45
C ARG A 146 -3.06 -6.28 2.71
N VAL A 147 -3.54 -5.83 3.86
CA VAL A 147 -3.38 -4.45 4.31
C VAL A 147 -1.91 -4.07 4.32
N GLY A 148 -1.05 -4.89 4.94
CA GLY A 148 0.37 -4.60 5.02
C GLY A 148 1.11 -4.63 3.68
N ARG A 149 0.53 -5.23 2.65
CA ARG A 149 1.04 -5.23 1.28
C ARG A 149 0.36 -4.16 0.41
N ALA A 150 -0.75 -3.57 0.88
CA ALA A 150 -1.70 -2.86 0.04
C ALA A 150 -2.15 -3.68 -1.18
N ASP A 151 -2.40 -4.98 -1.03
CA ASP A 151 -2.84 -5.87 -2.11
C ASP A 151 -4.37 -5.76 -2.34
N TYR A 152 -4.82 -4.63 -2.89
CA TYR A 152 -6.25 -4.39 -3.08
C TYR A 152 -6.91 -5.37 -4.08
N CYS A 153 -6.14 -5.92 -5.01
CA CYS A 153 -6.66 -6.79 -6.07
C CYS A 153 -6.50 -8.29 -5.82
N HIS A 154 -5.93 -8.68 -4.69
CA HIS A 154 -5.56 -10.08 -4.47
C HIS A 154 -4.59 -10.63 -5.54
N ALA A 155 -3.74 -9.79 -6.11
CA ALA A 155 -2.76 -10.23 -7.11
C ALA A 155 -1.44 -10.67 -6.46
N GLY A 156 -1.29 -10.50 -5.14
CA GLY A 156 -0.01 -10.62 -4.48
C GLY A 156 0.97 -9.56 -4.98
N VAL A 157 0.48 -8.38 -5.35
CA VAL A 157 1.29 -7.23 -5.78
C VAL A 157 1.00 -6.07 -4.84
N ALA A 158 2.05 -5.35 -4.45
CA ALA A 158 1.89 -4.15 -3.64
C ALA A 158 1.40 -3.00 -4.50
N HIS A 159 0.52 -2.17 -3.95
CA HIS A 159 0.01 -1.02 -4.67
C HIS A 159 0.35 0.33 -4.06
N THR A 160 0.99 0.33 -2.89
CA THR A 160 1.64 1.50 -2.31
C THR A 160 3.15 1.38 -2.47
N ILE A 161 3.88 2.45 -2.15
CA ILE A 161 5.34 2.45 -2.13
C ILE A 161 5.84 1.61 -0.95
N ASP A 162 6.92 0.85 -1.15
CA ASP A 162 7.52 0.09 -0.04
C ASP A 162 8.04 1.01 1.08
N GLY A 163 7.98 0.52 2.32
CA GLY A 163 8.27 1.31 3.52
C GLY A 163 7.18 2.32 3.91
N THR A 164 6.02 2.31 3.24
CA THR A 164 4.86 3.12 3.65
C THR A 164 4.42 2.73 5.07
N ALA A 165 4.45 3.71 5.98
CA ALA A 165 3.96 3.51 7.33
C ALA A 165 2.44 3.35 7.29
N VAL A 166 1.93 2.33 7.99
CA VAL A 166 0.51 2.03 8.10
C VAL A 166 0.09 2.01 9.57
N ALA A 167 -1.11 2.49 9.84
CA ALA A 167 -1.80 2.33 11.12
C ALA A 167 -3.09 1.54 10.90
N LEU A 168 -3.42 0.68 11.85
CA LEU A 168 -4.53 -0.26 11.76
C LEU A 168 -5.53 0.03 12.86
N LYS A 169 -6.80 0.06 12.48
CA LYS A 169 -7.93 0.03 13.39
C LYS A 169 -8.60 -1.33 13.25
N ASP A 170 -8.60 -2.07 14.35
CA ASP A 170 -9.27 -3.35 14.45
C ASP A 170 -10.75 -3.12 14.74
N LEU A 171 -11.62 -3.72 13.91
CA LEU A 171 -13.08 -3.65 14.07
C LEU A 171 -13.64 -4.97 14.60
N VAL A 172 -12.83 -5.69 15.37
CA VAL A 172 -13.17 -6.99 15.95
C VAL A 172 -13.02 -6.99 17.47
N LEU A 173 -14.02 -7.56 18.15
CA LEU A 173 -14.04 -7.74 19.59
C LEU A 173 -13.17 -8.92 20.03
N GLY A 174 -12.44 -8.74 21.12
CA GLY A 174 -11.64 -9.79 21.75
C GLY A 174 -10.29 -10.04 21.09
N ASN A 175 -9.97 -9.34 20.00
CA ASN A 175 -8.62 -9.31 19.48
C ASN A 175 -7.84 -8.23 20.25
N ALA A 176 -6.87 -8.65 21.08
CA ALA A 176 -6.06 -7.76 21.91
C ALA A 176 -4.95 -7.09 21.08
N VAL A 177 -5.30 -6.54 19.93
CA VAL A 177 -4.42 -5.63 19.19
C VAL A 177 -4.48 -4.30 19.93
N PRO A 178 -3.37 -3.78 20.48
CA PRO A 178 -3.34 -2.38 20.86
C PRO A 178 -3.69 -1.62 19.60
N GLU A 179 -4.83 -0.93 19.61
CA GLU A 179 -5.19 -0.04 18.52
C GLU A 179 -3.96 0.78 18.17
N ALA A 180 -3.62 0.88 16.89
CA ALA A 180 -2.51 1.74 16.50
C ALA A 180 -2.76 3.09 17.17
N THR A 181 -1.88 3.49 18.09
CA THR A 181 -2.16 4.55 19.04
C THR A 181 -2.32 5.86 18.30
N GLY A 182 -3.56 6.26 18.03
CA GLY A 182 -3.89 7.50 17.33
C GLY A 182 -5.21 7.41 16.56
N PRO A 183 -5.91 8.54 16.37
CA PRO A 183 -7.06 8.59 15.47
C PRO A 183 -6.62 8.27 14.03
N VAL A 184 -7.41 7.48 13.30
CA VAL A 184 -7.32 7.51 11.83
C VAL A 184 -7.95 8.81 11.39
N GLU A 185 -7.14 9.70 10.84
CA GLU A 185 -7.64 10.96 10.29
C GLU A 185 -8.41 10.69 9.00
N THR A 186 -9.51 11.43 8.81
CA THR A 186 -10.24 11.44 7.54
C THR A 186 -9.34 11.97 6.43
N SER A 187 -9.51 11.47 5.20
CA SER A 187 -8.61 11.85 4.12
C SER A 187 -8.79 13.34 3.74
N PRO A 188 -7.70 14.11 3.60
CA PRO A 188 -7.75 15.54 3.25
C PRO A 188 -8.04 15.77 1.76
N ALA A 189 -8.60 14.80 1.04
CA ALA A 189 -8.79 14.91 -0.41
C ALA A 189 -9.78 16.02 -0.84
N ASP A 190 -10.55 16.56 0.10
CA ASP A 190 -11.50 17.65 -0.15
C ASP A 190 -10.87 19.06 -0.04
N VAL A 191 -9.55 19.16 0.13
CA VAL A 191 -8.83 20.43 0.11
C VAL A 191 -7.92 20.59 -1.11
N ALA A 192 -7.82 21.84 -1.60
CA ALA A 192 -6.95 22.20 -2.72
C ALA A 192 -5.47 22.41 -2.31
N THR A 193 -5.11 22.08 -1.06
CA THR A 193 -3.76 22.23 -0.53
C THR A 193 -2.98 20.92 -0.64
N PRO A 194 -1.63 20.97 -0.64
CA PRO A 194 -0.83 19.76 -0.52
C PRO A 194 -1.21 19.00 0.75
N VAL A 195 -1.22 17.68 0.65
CA VAL A 195 -1.40 16.79 1.80
C VAL A 195 -0.14 16.85 2.66
N ASP A 196 -0.30 16.90 3.98
CA ASP A 196 0.84 16.76 4.90
C ASP A 196 1.41 15.34 4.80
N PRO A 197 2.65 15.17 4.33
CA PRO A 197 3.22 13.84 4.11
C PRO A 197 3.58 13.11 5.42
N THR A 198 3.46 13.76 6.58
CA THR A 198 3.80 13.15 7.88
C THR A 198 2.60 12.49 8.56
N GLY A 199 1.38 12.93 8.22
CA GLY A 199 0.12 12.43 8.75
C GLY A 199 -0.22 11.01 8.28
N LEU A 200 -1.04 10.32 9.08
CA LEU A 200 -1.65 9.03 8.74
C LEU A 200 -3.11 9.28 8.36
N TYR A 201 -3.46 9.01 7.11
CA TYR A 201 -4.81 9.24 6.60
C TYR A 201 -5.48 7.95 6.19
N LEU A 202 -6.80 7.88 6.34
CA LEU A 202 -7.61 6.77 5.86
C LEU A 202 -7.18 6.38 4.44
N GLU A 203 -6.87 5.10 4.25
CA GLU A 203 -6.47 4.52 2.97
C GLU A 203 -7.54 3.58 2.44
N ALA A 204 -7.93 2.58 3.23
CA ALA A 204 -8.85 1.55 2.80
C ALA A 204 -9.59 0.91 3.98
N VAL A 205 -10.75 0.34 3.67
CA VAL A 205 -11.60 -0.42 4.59
C VAL A 205 -11.72 -1.84 4.06
N TRP A 206 -11.47 -2.83 4.91
CA TRP A 206 -11.32 -4.22 4.52
C TRP A 206 -12.39 -5.09 5.16
N PRO A 207 -13.15 -5.88 4.37
CA PRO A 207 -14.12 -6.82 4.89
C PRO A 207 -13.45 -8.13 5.29
N ARG A 208 -14.19 -8.96 6.03
CA ARG A 208 -13.84 -10.37 6.12
C ARG A 208 -13.80 -11.01 4.72
N PRO A 209 -12.93 -12.00 4.47
CA PRO A 209 -13.07 -12.88 3.32
C PRO A 209 -14.46 -13.54 3.28
N SER A 210 -15.04 -13.70 2.09
CA SER A 210 -16.33 -14.38 1.94
C SER A 210 -16.15 -15.90 2.10
N PRO A 211 -16.88 -16.56 3.02
CA PRO A 211 -16.77 -18.00 3.22
C PRO A 211 -17.42 -18.83 2.10
N THR A 212 -18.30 -18.22 1.28
CA THR A 212 -19.10 -18.91 0.26
C THR A 212 -18.49 -18.85 -1.15
N LEU A 213 -17.62 -17.88 -1.41
CA LEU A 213 -17.00 -17.67 -2.74
C LEU A 213 -15.62 -18.33 -2.89
N GLY A 214 -15.17 -19.08 -1.87
CA GLY A 214 -13.84 -19.71 -1.86
C GLY A 214 -12.69 -18.69 -1.88
N GLU A 215 -11.48 -19.13 -2.23
CA GLU A 215 -10.27 -18.29 -2.31
C GLU A 215 -10.40 -17.11 -3.30
N LEU A 216 -11.42 -17.11 -4.16
CA LEU A 216 -11.65 -16.09 -5.19
C LEU A 216 -12.20 -14.76 -4.65
N ASP A 217 -12.66 -14.70 -3.40
CA ASP A 217 -13.14 -13.46 -2.77
C ASP A 217 -12.42 -13.13 -1.46
N ALA A 218 -11.10 -13.30 -1.49
CA ALA A 218 -10.25 -13.07 -0.35
C ALA A 218 -10.05 -11.56 -0.12
N ALA A 219 -10.92 -10.99 0.72
CA ALA A 219 -10.75 -9.70 1.40
C ALA A 219 -10.19 -8.56 0.52
N ARG A 220 -10.86 -8.28 -0.60
CA ARG A 220 -10.65 -7.01 -1.33
C ARG A 220 -11.22 -5.87 -0.49
N PRO A 221 -10.64 -4.65 -0.55
CA PRO A 221 -11.18 -3.55 0.23
C PRO A 221 -12.61 -3.21 -0.23
N LEU A 222 -13.49 -2.94 0.73
CA LEU A 222 -14.84 -2.43 0.49
C LEU A 222 -14.80 -1.08 -0.26
N CYS A 223 -13.79 -0.28 0.06
CA CYS A 223 -13.56 1.03 -0.53
C CYS A 223 -12.09 1.42 -0.37
N LEU A 224 -11.65 2.37 -1.19
CA LEU A 224 -10.45 3.17 -0.93
C LEU A 224 -10.88 4.60 -0.62
N SER A 225 -10.05 5.32 0.13
CA SER A 225 -10.29 6.73 0.41
C SER A 225 -10.19 7.59 -0.85
N LYS A 226 -10.81 8.76 -0.84
CA LYS A 226 -10.65 9.76 -1.91
C LYS A 226 -9.18 10.03 -2.19
N LEU A 227 -8.37 10.17 -1.14
CA LEU A 227 -6.95 10.45 -1.27
C LEU A 227 -6.18 9.29 -1.90
N ARG A 228 -6.49 8.04 -1.54
CA ARG A 228 -5.86 6.88 -2.21
C ARG A 228 -6.28 6.78 -3.67
N TRP A 229 -7.56 6.95 -4.00
CA TRP A 229 -7.98 7.00 -5.41
C TRP A 229 -7.25 8.10 -6.18
N SER A 230 -6.96 9.22 -5.53
CA SER A 230 -6.23 10.34 -6.12
C SER A 230 -4.83 9.94 -6.62
N THR A 231 -4.13 9.00 -5.98
CA THR A 231 -2.79 8.54 -6.41
C THR A 231 -2.85 7.51 -7.53
N LEU A 232 -4.05 7.11 -7.95
CA LEU A 232 -4.29 6.13 -8.99
C LEU A 232 -4.85 6.80 -10.25
N PRO A 233 -4.52 6.31 -11.47
CA PRO A 233 -5.21 6.73 -12.68
C PRO A 233 -6.73 6.52 -12.58
N PRO A 234 -7.59 7.35 -13.18
CA PRO A 234 -9.02 7.02 -13.30
C PRO A 234 -9.23 5.68 -14.01
N GLY A 235 -10.13 4.84 -13.50
CA GLY A 235 -10.38 3.49 -13.99
C GLY A 235 -10.84 2.54 -12.88
N HIS A 236 -11.82 1.68 -13.15
CA HIS A 236 -12.07 0.54 -12.26
C HIS A 236 -10.80 -0.32 -12.11
N ARG A 237 -10.72 -1.08 -11.02
CA ARG A 237 -9.56 -1.91 -10.66
C ARG A 237 -9.96 -3.36 -10.48
N CYS A 238 -8.95 -4.23 -10.49
CA CYS A 238 -9.12 -5.65 -10.19
C CYS A 238 -10.15 -6.31 -11.12
N GLY A 239 -10.01 -6.12 -12.44
CA GLY A 239 -10.95 -6.63 -13.44
C GLY A 239 -12.37 -6.04 -13.34
N GLY A 240 -12.53 -4.85 -12.74
CA GLY A 240 -13.82 -4.19 -12.57
C GLY A 240 -14.54 -4.48 -11.26
N THR A 241 -13.92 -5.24 -10.35
CA THR A 241 -14.52 -5.57 -9.05
C THR A 241 -14.32 -4.48 -8.01
N LEU A 242 -13.22 -3.72 -8.08
CA LEU A 242 -13.02 -2.53 -7.28
C LEU A 242 -13.42 -1.32 -8.12
N LEU A 243 -14.65 -0.85 -7.91
CA LEU A 243 -15.24 0.20 -8.72
C LEU A 243 -14.69 1.58 -8.34
N ASP A 244 -14.07 2.27 -9.29
CA ASP A 244 -13.63 3.66 -9.15
C ASP A 244 -14.82 4.64 -9.02
N PRO A 245 -14.96 5.34 -7.87
CA PRO A 245 -16.04 6.31 -7.65
C PRO A 245 -15.94 7.56 -8.53
N ARG A 246 -14.79 7.82 -9.16
CA ARG A 246 -14.60 8.96 -10.07
C ARG A 246 -15.33 8.75 -11.40
N LEU A 247 -15.60 7.51 -11.77
CA LEU A 247 -16.25 7.18 -13.03
C LEU A 247 -17.77 7.20 -12.90
N ALA A 248 -18.44 7.56 -13.99
CA ALA A 248 -19.91 7.50 -14.08
C ALA A 248 -20.38 6.04 -14.06
N GLY A 249 -20.59 5.49 -12.87
CA GLY A 249 -21.33 4.26 -12.65
C GLY A 249 -22.82 4.53 -12.38
N PRO A 250 -23.66 3.48 -12.29
CA PRO A 250 -25.00 3.62 -11.73
C PRO A 250 -24.91 4.34 -10.38
N ALA A 251 -25.66 5.43 -10.22
CA ALA A 251 -25.66 6.21 -8.99
C ALA A 251 -25.95 5.28 -7.80
N GLY A 252 -24.97 5.05 -6.92
CA GLY A 252 -25.14 4.09 -5.82
C GLY A 252 -24.00 3.11 -5.63
N THR A 253 -23.32 2.69 -6.69
CA THR A 253 -22.53 1.44 -6.65
C THR A 253 -21.06 1.63 -6.30
N ALA A 254 -20.43 2.72 -6.74
CA ALA A 254 -19.06 3.07 -6.38
C ALA A 254 -19.08 4.19 -5.33
N ARG A 255 -18.28 4.03 -4.27
CA ARG A 255 -18.22 4.94 -3.14
C ARG A 255 -16.79 5.08 -2.63
N TYR A 256 -16.43 6.29 -2.24
CA TYR A 256 -15.25 6.48 -1.40
C TYR A 256 -15.52 5.96 0.00
N CYS A 257 -14.47 5.65 0.77
CA CYS A 257 -14.66 5.27 2.16
C CYS A 257 -15.33 6.35 2.98
N GLU A 258 -15.05 7.61 2.66
CA GLU A 258 -15.65 8.79 3.28
C GLU A 258 -17.16 8.88 3.01
N ASP A 259 -17.67 8.28 1.93
CA ASP A 259 -19.10 8.30 1.60
C ASP A 259 -19.88 7.16 2.29
N LEU A 260 -19.18 6.12 2.74
CA LEU A 260 -19.79 4.95 3.38
C LEU A 260 -20.06 5.15 4.87
N ALA A 261 -19.32 6.07 5.49
CA ALA A 261 -19.50 6.39 6.89
C ALA A 261 -20.56 7.51 7.02
N THR A 262 -21.81 7.13 7.28
CA THR A 262 -23.00 7.98 7.12
C THR A 262 -23.18 9.05 8.20
N SER A 263 -22.44 8.95 9.30
CA SER A 263 -22.44 9.92 10.39
C SER A 263 -21.38 11.01 10.17
N ALA A 264 -21.69 12.27 10.49
CA ALA A 264 -20.73 13.38 10.49
C ALA A 264 -19.65 13.12 11.56
N GLY A 265 -18.58 12.43 11.16
CA GLY A 265 -17.57 11.88 12.06
C GLY A 265 -17.10 10.47 11.69
N GLY A 266 -17.73 9.82 10.71
CA GLY A 266 -17.23 8.59 10.11
C GLY A 266 -17.13 7.42 11.10
N ALA A 267 -18.20 7.14 11.86
CA ALA A 267 -18.21 6.11 12.89
C ALA A 267 -17.78 4.75 12.31
N TYR A 268 -16.75 4.14 12.90
CA TYR A 268 -16.26 2.84 12.47
C TYR A 268 -17.31 1.74 12.58
N GLU A 269 -18.31 1.96 13.42
CA GLU A 269 -19.50 1.14 13.59
C GLU A 269 -20.32 1.05 12.29
N ASP A 270 -20.43 2.16 11.53
CA ASP A 270 -21.10 2.18 10.23
C ASP A 270 -20.37 1.27 9.23
N LEU A 271 -19.03 1.34 9.21
CA LEU A 271 -18.19 0.50 8.37
C LEU A 271 -18.25 -0.98 8.80
N ALA A 272 -18.27 -1.24 10.11
CA ALA A 272 -18.39 -2.58 10.65
C ALA A 272 -19.75 -3.22 10.31
N ALA A 273 -20.83 -2.43 10.28
CA ALA A 273 -22.15 -2.89 9.82
C ALA A 273 -22.15 -3.29 8.34
N LEU A 274 -21.25 -2.73 7.53
CA LEU A 274 -21.00 -3.15 6.14
C LEU A 274 -20.07 -4.38 6.02
N GLY A 275 -19.69 -4.99 7.15
CA GLY A 275 -18.84 -6.18 7.21
C GLY A 275 -17.34 -5.88 7.26
N ALA A 276 -16.94 -4.62 7.49
CA ALA A 276 -15.55 -4.28 7.73
C ALA A 276 -15.01 -4.97 8.99
N VAL A 277 -13.77 -5.45 8.91
CA VAL A 277 -13.04 -6.06 10.03
C VAL A 277 -11.71 -5.36 10.31
N VAL A 278 -11.12 -4.70 9.31
CA VAL A 278 -9.92 -3.88 9.48
C VAL A 278 -10.06 -2.59 8.69
N VAL A 279 -9.67 -1.47 9.28
CA VAL A 279 -9.46 -0.20 8.58
C VAL A 279 -7.99 0.14 8.66
N ASN A 280 -7.41 0.65 7.57
CA ASN A 280 -6.05 1.14 7.61
C ASN A 280 -5.94 2.59 7.18
N ALA A 281 -5.04 3.27 7.86
CA ALA A 281 -4.49 4.55 7.48
C ALA A 281 -3.06 4.34 6.98
N SER A 282 -2.60 5.21 6.10
CA SER A 282 -1.19 5.24 5.74
C SER A 282 -0.64 6.64 5.66
N ARG A 283 0.68 6.70 5.81
CA ARG A 283 1.46 7.88 5.56
C ARG A 283 1.68 7.99 4.07
N TRP A 284 1.41 9.15 3.49
CA TRP A 284 1.58 9.31 2.05
C TRP A 284 3.03 9.56 1.66
N ASN A 285 3.64 8.48 1.19
CA ASN A 285 4.94 8.51 0.54
C ASN A 285 4.83 8.85 -0.96
N ASP A 286 3.63 8.72 -1.53
CA ASP A 286 3.29 9.00 -2.92
C ASP A 286 2.21 10.08 -3.08
N LEU A 287 2.30 10.84 -4.18
CA LEU A 287 1.27 11.78 -4.63
C LEU A 287 1.01 11.61 -6.12
N GLY A 288 -0.28 11.63 -6.49
CA GLY A 288 -0.69 11.65 -7.89
C GLY A 288 -0.40 13.00 -8.54
N LEU A 289 0.34 13.00 -9.65
CA LEU A 289 0.61 14.18 -10.45
C LEU A 289 -0.38 14.28 -11.61
N ARG A 290 -1.08 15.41 -11.72
CA ARG A 290 -2.16 15.60 -12.70
C ARG A 290 -1.98 16.88 -13.49
N ILE A 291 -2.43 16.88 -14.74
CA ILE A 291 -2.60 18.07 -15.55
C ILE A 291 -4.03 18.59 -15.35
N TRP A 292 -4.11 19.88 -15.08
CA TRP A 292 -5.34 20.66 -15.09
C TRP A 292 -5.26 21.77 -16.14
N LYS A 293 -6.39 22.26 -16.62
CA LYS A 293 -6.43 23.28 -17.67
C LYS A 293 -7.44 24.38 -17.39
N ALA A 294 -7.04 25.63 -17.63
CA ALA A 294 -7.90 26.80 -17.60
C ALA A 294 -7.63 27.65 -18.85
N GLY A 295 -8.55 27.64 -19.82
CA GLY A 295 -8.33 28.30 -21.11
C GLY A 295 -7.12 27.72 -21.86
N GLY A 296 -6.07 28.53 -22.05
CA GLY A 296 -4.81 28.10 -22.66
C GLY A 296 -3.81 27.49 -21.67
N ASP A 297 -3.91 27.81 -20.38
CA ASP A 297 -2.91 27.48 -19.37
C ASP A 297 -3.04 26.05 -18.85
N HIS A 298 -1.89 25.38 -18.64
CA HIS A 298 -1.81 24.03 -18.09
C HIS A 298 -1.10 24.03 -16.74
N TYR A 299 -1.81 23.58 -15.71
CA TYR A 299 -1.26 23.45 -14.37
C TYR A 299 -1.03 21.98 -14.03
N THR A 300 0.23 21.58 -13.96
CA THR A 300 0.62 20.23 -13.50
C THR A 300 0.92 20.24 -12.01
N THR A 301 0.11 19.59 -11.19
CA THR A 301 0.21 19.67 -9.73
C THR A 301 -0.32 18.42 -9.03
N THR A 302 0.12 18.24 -7.79
CA THR A 302 -0.42 17.27 -6.83
C THR A 302 -1.64 17.79 -6.09
N ARG A 303 -1.92 19.09 -6.19
CA ARG A 303 -3.06 19.75 -5.57
C ARG A 303 -4.37 19.44 -6.30
N GLY A 304 -5.44 19.53 -5.53
CA GLY A 304 -6.78 19.22 -6.01
C GLY A 304 -7.02 17.71 -6.14
N ASN A 305 -8.25 17.35 -6.47
CA ASN A 305 -8.67 15.98 -6.65
C ASN A 305 -9.71 15.86 -7.75
N HIS A 306 -9.54 14.86 -8.62
CA HIS A 306 -10.56 14.52 -9.59
C HIS A 306 -11.60 13.65 -8.92
N ASN A 307 -12.83 14.15 -8.78
CA ASN A 307 -13.95 13.46 -8.15
C ASN A 307 -14.96 12.95 -9.18
N GLY A 308 -14.92 13.48 -10.41
CA GLY A 308 -15.68 12.98 -11.55
C GLY A 308 -17.19 12.84 -11.26
N ALA A 309 -17.72 11.62 -11.37
CA ALA A 309 -19.16 11.38 -11.21
C ALA A 309 -19.66 11.40 -9.75
N ALA A 310 -18.79 11.16 -8.77
CA ALA A 310 -19.17 11.20 -7.35
C ALA A 310 -19.32 12.62 -6.80
N GLY A 311 -18.80 13.63 -7.51
CA GLY A 311 -18.93 15.02 -7.08
C GLY A 311 -18.07 15.97 -7.91
N ALA A 312 -18.18 17.26 -7.61
CA ALA A 312 -17.34 18.26 -8.25
C ALA A 312 -15.85 18.01 -7.93
N ASP A 313 -15.00 18.13 -8.94
CA ASP A 313 -13.56 18.13 -8.77
C ASP A 313 -13.15 19.20 -7.76
N VAL A 314 -12.23 18.84 -6.86
CA VAL A 314 -11.54 19.81 -6.01
C VAL A 314 -10.46 20.44 -6.87
N GLN A 315 -10.72 21.63 -7.38
CA GLN A 315 -9.80 22.28 -8.30
C GLN A 315 -8.56 22.79 -7.56
N PRO A 316 -7.34 22.63 -8.11
CA PRO A 316 -6.13 23.18 -7.49
C PRO A 316 -6.11 24.71 -7.47
N ALA A 317 -6.89 25.33 -8.37
CA ALA A 317 -7.17 26.75 -8.44
C ALA A 317 -8.48 26.95 -9.21
N ALA A 318 -9.15 28.08 -9.02
CA ALA A 318 -10.42 28.36 -9.68
C ALA A 318 -10.32 28.25 -11.21
N MET A 319 -11.37 27.68 -11.82
CA MET A 319 -11.56 27.48 -13.27
C MET A 319 -10.69 26.38 -13.91
N TYR A 320 -9.81 25.73 -13.15
CA TYR A 320 -9.02 24.62 -13.67
C TYR A 320 -9.84 23.34 -13.69
N THR A 321 -9.92 22.70 -14.85
CA THR A 321 -10.58 21.40 -15.03
C THR A 321 -9.55 20.30 -15.19
N TYR A 322 -9.84 19.12 -14.66
CA TYR A 322 -8.97 17.96 -14.79
C TYR A 322 -8.78 17.59 -16.26
N GLN A 323 -7.58 17.18 -16.64
CA GLN A 323 -7.27 16.69 -17.99
C GLN A 323 -6.74 15.26 -17.95
N GLN A 324 -5.69 15.02 -17.17
CA GLN A 324 -4.93 13.78 -17.26
C GLN A 324 -4.14 13.50 -15.98
N PHE A 325 -4.05 12.22 -15.62
CA PHE A 325 -3.13 11.69 -14.61
C PHE A 325 -1.82 11.32 -15.31
N LEU A 326 -0.70 11.88 -14.84
CA LEU A 326 0.62 11.63 -15.43
C LEU A 326 1.37 10.47 -14.79
N GLY A 327 1.05 10.18 -13.53
CA GLY A 327 1.77 9.20 -12.73
C GLY A 327 1.94 9.70 -11.31
N THR A 328 2.89 9.10 -10.60
CA THR A 328 3.07 9.30 -9.17
C THR A 328 4.46 9.84 -8.88
N ILE A 329 4.54 10.86 -8.03
CA ILE A 329 5.79 11.40 -7.50
C ILE A 329 5.89 11.08 -6.01
N VAL A 330 7.09 11.19 -5.43
CA VAL A 330 7.26 10.89 -4.00
C VAL A 330 7.24 12.15 -3.15
N THR A 331 6.71 12.03 -1.93
CA THR A 331 6.77 13.10 -0.94
C THR A 331 8.17 13.23 -0.34
N SER A 332 8.39 14.25 0.50
CA SER A 332 9.63 14.33 1.30
C SER A 332 9.82 13.08 2.16
N THR A 333 8.75 12.59 2.78
CA THR A 333 8.81 11.38 3.60
C THR A 333 9.04 10.12 2.77
N GLY A 334 8.42 10.00 1.60
CA GLY A 334 8.70 8.90 0.68
C GLY A 334 10.15 8.86 0.21
N ARG A 335 10.69 10.02 -0.19
CA ARG A 335 12.12 10.17 -0.50
C ARG A 335 13.00 9.72 0.65
N ASP A 336 12.75 10.21 1.86
CA ASP A 336 13.58 9.92 3.02
C ASP A 336 13.51 8.44 3.42
N THR A 337 12.34 7.82 3.29
CA THR A 337 12.13 6.37 3.48
C THR A 337 13.03 5.58 2.52
N TRP A 338 13.04 5.92 1.24
CA TRP A 338 13.87 5.24 0.24
C TRP A 338 15.36 5.48 0.42
N VAL A 339 15.77 6.71 0.75
CA VAL A 339 17.17 7.02 1.03
C VAL A 339 17.65 6.24 2.26
N ALA A 340 16.81 6.10 3.29
CA ALA A 340 17.13 5.28 4.46
C ALA A 340 17.25 3.78 4.11
N ALA A 341 16.32 3.25 3.29
CA ALA A 341 16.29 1.83 2.95
C ALA A 341 17.39 1.40 1.96
N TYR A 342 17.67 2.22 0.95
CA TYR A 342 18.57 1.86 -0.17
C TYR A 342 19.87 2.65 -0.19
N GLY A 343 20.05 3.65 0.68
CA GLY A 343 21.25 4.49 0.71
C GLY A 343 21.52 5.15 -0.64
N ALA A 344 22.77 5.07 -1.12
CA ALA A 344 23.16 5.59 -2.42
C ALA A 344 22.43 4.91 -3.59
N ALA A 345 21.97 3.67 -3.42
CA ALA A 345 21.27 2.96 -4.47
C ALA A 345 19.93 3.64 -4.78
N ALA A 346 19.27 4.26 -3.79
CA ALA A 346 17.99 4.98 -3.93
C ALA A 346 17.95 5.98 -5.10
N GLY A 347 19.12 6.42 -5.58
CA GLY A 347 19.27 7.36 -6.67
C GLY A 347 19.26 8.80 -6.16
N THR A 348 19.40 9.74 -7.10
CA THR A 348 19.34 11.17 -6.79
C THR A 348 17.94 11.69 -7.07
N PHE A 349 17.39 12.42 -6.10
CA PHE A 349 16.09 13.05 -6.22
C PHE A 349 16.22 14.55 -6.51
N VAL A 350 15.32 15.06 -7.33
CA VAL A 350 15.18 16.49 -7.62
C VAL A 350 13.77 16.96 -7.24
N ALA A 351 13.70 18.12 -6.60
CA ALA A 351 12.44 18.69 -6.14
C ALA A 351 11.66 19.30 -7.32
N LEU A 352 10.43 18.84 -7.52
CA LEU A 352 9.48 19.40 -8.47
C LEU A 352 8.70 20.51 -7.78
N HIS A 353 8.67 21.69 -8.41
CA HIS A 353 7.93 22.83 -7.87
C HIS A 353 6.93 23.34 -8.89
N SER A 354 5.84 23.91 -8.39
CA SER A 354 4.98 24.78 -9.18
C SER A 354 5.15 26.24 -8.79
N TYR A 355 4.90 27.11 -9.76
CA TYR A 355 5.03 28.55 -9.69
C TYR A 355 3.80 29.21 -10.31
N ARG A 356 3.51 30.43 -9.88
CA ARG A 356 2.48 31.31 -10.44
C ARG A 356 3.12 32.53 -11.07
N LYS A 357 2.64 32.94 -12.23
CA LYS A 357 3.02 34.22 -12.83
C LYS A 357 2.41 35.38 -12.04
N LEU A 358 3.26 36.23 -11.47
CA LEU A 358 2.85 37.29 -10.55
C LEU A 358 2.42 38.58 -11.26
N SER A 359 2.86 38.81 -12.49
CA SER A 359 2.61 40.06 -13.21
C SER A 359 2.71 39.89 -14.74
N GLY A 360 2.11 40.83 -15.48
CA GLY A 360 2.19 40.89 -16.95
C GLY A 360 1.05 40.16 -17.65
N ALA A 361 1.17 39.99 -18.98
CA ALA A 361 0.21 39.21 -19.76
C ALA A 361 0.13 37.77 -19.23
N ASN A 362 -1.09 37.24 -19.11
CA ASN A 362 -1.37 35.93 -18.50
C ASN A 362 -0.98 35.85 -17.01
N GLN A 363 -1.13 36.94 -16.23
CA GLN A 363 -1.00 36.87 -14.78
C GLN A 363 -1.86 35.74 -14.21
N GLY A 364 -1.29 34.92 -13.33
CA GLY A 364 -1.94 33.73 -12.78
C GLY A 364 -1.59 32.42 -13.48
N GLU A 365 -0.99 32.47 -14.67
CA GLU A 365 -0.47 31.30 -15.40
C GLU A 365 0.44 30.44 -14.51
N ARG A 366 0.39 29.12 -14.71
CA ARG A 366 1.08 28.15 -13.86
C ARG A 366 2.23 27.48 -14.60
N LEU A 367 3.31 27.26 -13.88
CA LEU A 367 4.49 26.58 -14.39
C LEU A 367 4.95 25.53 -13.39
N THR A 368 5.19 24.33 -13.86
CA THR A 368 5.76 23.23 -13.06
C THR A 368 7.14 22.86 -13.59
N THR A 369 8.16 22.89 -12.74
CA THR A 369 9.55 22.65 -13.15
C THR A 369 10.45 22.26 -11.97
N THR A 370 11.59 21.64 -12.26
CA THR A 370 12.65 21.32 -11.30
C THR A 370 13.75 22.38 -11.25
N GLY A 371 13.79 23.30 -12.22
CA GLY A 371 14.75 24.40 -12.29
C GLY A 371 14.21 25.74 -11.78
N ASN A 372 14.96 26.81 -12.06
CA ASN A 372 14.49 28.17 -11.84
C ASN A 372 13.38 28.51 -12.84
N PRO A 373 12.30 29.18 -12.39
CA PRO A 373 11.25 29.63 -13.30
C PRO A 373 11.74 30.86 -14.10
N PRO A 374 11.12 31.19 -15.24
CA PRO A 374 11.36 32.45 -15.95
C PRO A 374 11.05 33.68 -15.06
N ALA A 375 11.60 34.84 -15.44
CA ALA A 375 11.31 36.09 -14.76
C ALA A 375 9.79 36.37 -14.71
N GLY A 376 9.32 36.88 -13.56
CA GLY A 376 7.90 37.17 -13.32
C GLY A 376 7.09 36.03 -12.70
N TYR A 377 7.68 34.84 -12.54
CA TYR A 377 7.08 33.73 -11.80
C TYR A 377 7.54 33.71 -10.34
N GLY A 378 6.62 33.41 -9.42
CA GLY A 378 6.82 33.30 -7.99
C GLY A 378 5.82 32.33 -7.36
N ASP A 379 5.39 32.58 -6.12
CA ASP A 379 4.49 31.70 -5.34
C ASP A 379 4.92 30.22 -5.41
N LYS A 380 6.20 29.98 -5.10
CA LYS A 380 6.82 28.65 -5.20
C LYS A 380 6.14 27.66 -4.26
N VAL A 381 5.75 26.53 -4.81
CA VAL A 381 5.13 25.41 -4.09
C VAL A 381 5.92 24.14 -4.37
N LEU A 382 6.27 23.38 -3.34
CA LEU A 382 6.80 22.03 -3.51
C LEU A 382 5.66 21.07 -3.89
N GLU A 383 5.81 20.40 -5.01
CA GLU A 383 4.88 19.34 -5.45
C GLU A 383 5.33 17.98 -4.94
N GLY A 384 6.64 17.73 -4.91
CA GLY A 384 7.24 16.48 -4.46
C GLY A 384 8.62 16.28 -5.08
N TYR A 385 9.04 15.03 -5.19
CA TYR A 385 10.35 14.66 -5.70
C TYR A 385 10.23 13.67 -6.86
N LEU A 386 11.10 13.89 -7.85
CA LEU A 386 11.34 13.00 -8.98
C LEU A 386 12.74 12.41 -8.82
N TRP A 387 13.01 11.29 -9.46
CA TRP A 387 14.40 10.94 -9.70
C TRP A 387 15.00 11.86 -10.78
N SER A 388 16.22 12.35 -10.58
CA SER A 388 16.91 13.17 -11.59
C SER A 388 17.40 12.36 -12.80
N THR A 389 17.64 11.07 -12.59
CA THR A 389 18.03 10.07 -13.59
C THR A 389 17.23 8.80 -13.36
N PRO A 390 17.03 7.91 -14.35
CA PRO A 390 16.34 6.65 -14.09
C PRO A 390 17.04 5.90 -12.93
N PRO A 391 16.30 5.38 -11.93
CA PRO A 391 16.86 4.47 -10.94
C PRO A 391 17.36 3.18 -11.62
N SER A 392 18.20 2.43 -10.91
CA SER A 392 18.71 1.16 -11.43
C SER A 392 17.58 0.13 -11.59
N GLN A 393 17.73 -0.78 -12.56
CA GLN A 393 16.75 -1.84 -12.76
C GLN A 393 16.55 -2.71 -11.51
N LEU A 394 17.61 -2.94 -10.74
CA LEU A 394 17.54 -3.67 -9.47
C LEU A 394 16.51 -3.06 -8.51
N ILE A 395 16.45 -1.73 -8.42
CA ILE A 395 15.50 -1.04 -7.54
C ILE A 395 14.09 -1.05 -8.12
N LEU A 396 13.97 -0.89 -9.43
CA LEU A 396 12.67 -1.00 -10.10
C LEU A 396 12.07 -2.39 -9.91
N ASP A 397 12.89 -3.44 -10.02
CA ASP A 397 12.49 -4.83 -9.81
C ASP A 397 12.12 -5.08 -8.34
N ASP A 398 12.92 -4.58 -7.40
CA ASP A 398 12.67 -4.73 -5.96
C ASP A 398 11.37 -4.02 -5.53
N LEU A 399 11.14 -2.81 -6.03
CA LEU A 399 9.93 -2.03 -5.76
C LEU A 399 8.71 -2.52 -6.57
N GLY A 400 8.93 -3.32 -7.62
CA GLY A 400 7.91 -3.72 -8.59
C GLY A 400 7.25 -2.53 -9.28
N VAL A 401 8.05 -1.54 -9.69
CA VAL A 401 7.56 -0.30 -10.32
C VAL A 401 8.29 -0.01 -11.63
N GLU A 402 7.63 0.79 -12.47
CA GLU A 402 8.22 1.37 -13.67
C GLU A 402 8.29 2.89 -13.54
N VAL A 403 9.13 3.52 -14.35
CA VAL A 403 9.28 4.97 -14.39
C VAL A 403 9.14 5.53 -15.79
N ALA A 404 8.62 6.75 -15.89
CA ALA A 404 8.54 7.51 -17.13
C ALA A 404 9.21 8.88 -16.99
N PRO A 405 9.86 9.38 -18.06
CA PRO A 405 10.38 10.73 -18.06
C PRO A 405 9.23 11.75 -18.03
N LEU A 406 9.40 12.78 -17.21
CA LEU A 406 8.53 13.95 -17.16
C LEU A 406 9.19 15.09 -17.94
N TYR A 407 8.46 15.68 -18.88
CA TYR A 407 8.95 16.77 -19.71
C TYR A 407 8.20 18.05 -19.43
N ARG A 408 8.91 19.18 -19.43
CA ARG A 408 8.33 20.51 -19.60
C ARG A 408 8.49 20.94 -21.04
N HIS A 409 7.35 21.19 -21.68
CA HIS A 409 7.25 21.74 -23.01
C HIS A 409 6.94 23.23 -22.93
N GLN A 410 7.47 24.02 -23.87
CA GLN A 410 7.24 25.46 -23.95
C GLN A 410 6.84 25.85 -25.38
N ARG A 411 5.75 26.62 -25.48
CA ARG A 411 5.29 27.26 -26.71
C ARG A 411 5.79 28.70 -26.78
N ALA A 412 6.18 29.15 -27.97
CA ALA A 412 6.73 30.50 -28.16
C ALA A 412 5.64 31.59 -28.08
N LEU A 413 4.52 31.40 -28.79
CA LEU A 413 3.39 32.33 -28.82
C LEU A 413 2.04 31.57 -28.92
N PRO A 414 1.05 31.86 -28.06
CA PRO A 414 1.24 32.55 -26.78
C PRO A 414 2.24 31.77 -25.91
N PHE A 415 3.03 32.51 -25.13
CA PHE A 415 3.97 31.91 -24.19
C PHE A 415 3.17 31.09 -23.16
N ASP A 416 3.44 29.80 -23.13
CA ASP A 416 2.66 28.80 -22.39
C ASP A 416 3.53 27.57 -22.13
N PHE A 417 3.24 26.86 -21.04
CA PHE A 417 3.96 25.68 -20.62
C PHE A 417 3.01 24.49 -20.48
N LYS A 418 3.49 23.31 -20.89
CA LYS A 418 2.80 22.05 -20.63
C LYS A 418 3.78 21.06 -20.04
N THR A 419 3.49 20.55 -18.86
CA THR A 419 4.27 19.48 -18.25
C THR A 419 3.54 18.16 -18.46
N THR A 420 4.15 17.21 -19.18
CA THR A 420 3.53 15.92 -19.59
C THR A 420 4.60 14.83 -19.71
N THR A 421 4.17 13.57 -19.76
CA THR A 421 5.01 12.41 -20.09
C THR A 421 5.20 12.23 -21.60
N ASP A 422 4.44 12.96 -22.43
CA ASP A 422 4.59 12.90 -23.89
C ASP A 422 5.93 13.48 -24.32
N ALA A 423 6.70 12.70 -25.07
CA ALA A 423 7.98 13.14 -25.59
C ALA A 423 7.84 14.28 -26.62
N ILE A 424 6.72 14.33 -27.35
CA ILE A 424 6.44 15.32 -28.40
C ILE A 424 5.04 15.88 -28.18
N VAL A 425 4.91 17.20 -28.15
CA VAL A 425 3.62 17.90 -28.06
C VAL A 425 3.52 18.88 -29.22
N THR A 426 2.50 18.70 -30.07
CA THR A 426 2.24 19.60 -31.19
C THR A 426 2.06 21.04 -30.70
N GLY A 427 2.80 21.98 -31.30
CA GLY A 427 2.78 23.39 -30.93
C GLY A 427 3.75 23.80 -29.81
N TYR A 428 4.50 22.85 -29.24
CA TYR A 428 5.50 23.13 -28.21
C TYR A 428 6.89 22.61 -28.65
N PRO A 429 7.67 23.42 -29.38
CA PRO A 429 8.93 22.97 -29.98
C PRO A 429 10.07 22.81 -28.95
N ASN A 430 9.99 23.49 -27.81
CA ASN A 430 11.06 23.50 -26.81
C ASN A 430 10.71 22.52 -25.68
N ARG A 431 11.63 21.60 -25.38
CA ARG A 431 11.44 20.54 -24.37
C ARG A 431 12.63 20.46 -23.43
N VAL A 432 12.34 20.28 -22.13
CA VAL A 432 13.34 19.96 -21.11
C VAL A 432 12.85 18.76 -20.29
N THR A 433 13.74 17.79 -20.04
CA THR A 433 13.46 16.70 -19.10
C THR A 433 13.56 17.23 -17.68
N LEU A 434 12.50 17.04 -16.88
CA LEU A 434 12.46 17.46 -15.49
C LEU A 434 13.00 16.38 -14.55
N GLY A 435 12.79 15.11 -14.88
CA GLY A 435 13.15 13.94 -14.08
C GLY A 435 12.30 12.74 -14.47
N TYR A 436 12.22 11.75 -13.57
CA TYR A 436 11.49 10.50 -13.76
C TYR A 436 10.49 10.32 -12.63
N LEU A 437 9.24 10.04 -13.00
CA LEU A 437 8.13 9.74 -12.09
C LEU A 437 7.78 8.26 -12.16
N LEU A 438 7.08 7.75 -11.15
CA LEU A 438 6.52 6.40 -11.15
C LEU A 438 5.36 6.34 -12.14
N THR A 439 5.39 5.40 -13.08
CA THR A 439 4.26 5.20 -13.98
C THR A 439 3.04 4.73 -13.20
N PRO A 440 1.84 4.95 -13.75
CA PRO A 440 0.66 4.20 -13.37
C PRO A 440 0.96 2.71 -13.19
N ARG A 441 0.84 2.19 -11.95
CA ARG A 441 0.85 0.73 -11.76
C ARG A 441 -0.26 0.12 -12.62
N THR A 442 0.03 -0.98 -13.29
CA THR A 442 -0.99 -1.82 -13.94
C THR A 442 -1.64 -2.73 -12.88
N TRP A 443 -2.95 -2.94 -12.97
CA TRP A 443 -3.79 -3.57 -11.94
C TRP A 443 -4.62 -4.71 -12.50
#